data_AF-A0A4V6AAF9-F1
#
_entry.id   AF-A0A4V6AAF9-F1
#
_cell.length_a   1.000
_cell.length_b   1.000
_cell.length_c   1.000
_cell.angle_alpha   90.00
_cell.angle_beta   90.00
_cell.angle_gamma   90.00
#
_symmetry.space_group_name_H-M   'P 1'
#
loop_
_entity.id
_entity.type
_entity.pdbx_description
1 polymer ?
#
loop_
_entity_poly.entity_id
_entity_poly.type
_entity_poly.pdbx_seq_one_letter_code
_entity_poly.pdbx_strand_id
1 'polypeptide(L)'
;MSPLSEAYRDHPLHLHHIIPLDFDSVQTVPDSHVWPTSHALESDDHLSIPTVDLMDPDAVKLVGHACETWGVFQVINHGIPLDTIGEVESEARRLFSLPTGHKLKALRSPGGATGYGLARISPFFSKQMWHEGFTVMGSPVDHARELWPNDYQRFW
;
A
#
# COMPACT_ATOMS: atom_id res chain seq x y z
N MET A 1 -9.10 -11.61 16.82
CA MET A 1 -8.08 -11.67 15.73
C MET A 1 -8.82 -11.53 14.41
N SER A 2 -8.25 -10.81 13.43
CA SER A 2 -8.91 -10.60 12.13
C SER A 2 -8.86 -11.89 11.31
N PRO A 3 -9.95 -12.30 10.61
CA PRO A 3 -9.96 -13.49 9.74
C PRO A 3 -8.81 -13.50 8.73
N LEU A 4 -8.41 -12.30 8.27
CA LEU A 4 -7.33 -12.14 7.31
C LEU A 4 -5.95 -12.49 7.91
N SER A 5 -5.72 -12.13 9.18
CA SER A 5 -4.48 -12.48 9.88
C SER A 5 -4.30 -13.97 10.12
N GLU A 6 -5.42 -14.70 10.24
CA GLU A 6 -5.45 -16.16 10.38
C GLU A 6 -5.15 -16.84 9.05
N ALA A 7 -5.85 -16.45 7.97
CA ALA A 7 -5.62 -16.97 6.62
C ALA A 7 -4.14 -16.85 6.21
N TYR A 8 -3.50 -15.76 6.60
CA TYR A 8 -2.09 -15.49 6.35
C TYR A 8 -1.10 -16.32 7.16
N ARG A 9 -1.49 -16.77 8.36
CA ARG A 9 -0.69 -17.71 9.15
C ARG A 9 -0.72 -19.10 8.53
N ASP A 10 -1.88 -19.48 8.00
CA ASP A 10 -2.09 -20.79 7.36
C ASP A 10 -1.45 -20.89 5.98
N HIS A 11 -1.18 -19.74 5.34
CA HIS A 11 -0.56 -19.66 4.01
C HIS A 11 0.69 -18.76 4.03
N PRO A 12 1.79 -19.21 4.66
CA PRO A 12 3.00 -18.41 4.79
C PRO A 12 3.68 -18.18 3.44
N LEU A 13 4.23 -16.98 3.25
CA LEU A 13 5.01 -16.64 2.05
C LEU A 13 6.46 -17.10 2.17
N HIS A 14 7.06 -17.51 1.06
CA HIS A 14 8.51 -17.68 0.98
C HIS A 14 9.23 -16.32 1.06
N LEU A 15 10.43 -16.29 1.64
CA LEU A 15 11.17 -15.05 1.88
C LEU A 15 11.44 -14.23 0.59
N HIS A 16 11.70 -14.89 -0.53
CA HIS A 16 11.88 -14.25 -1.84
C HIS A 16 10.60 -13.60 -2.40
N HIS A 17 9.44 -13.93 -1.85
CA HIS A 17 8.15 -13.27 -2.15
C HIS A 17 7.83 -12.12 -1.19
N ILE A 18 8.73 -11.80 -0.26
CA ILE A 18 8.54 -10.73 0.74
C ILE A 18 9.54 -9.60 0.50
N ILE A 19 10.81 -9.94 0.29
CA ILE A 19 11.88 -8.94 0.12
C ILE A 19 11.67 -8.20 -1.22
N PRO A 20 11.51 -6.87 -1.21
CA PRO A 20 11.37 -6.08 -2.43
C PRO A 20 12.67 -6.03 -3.25
N LEU A 21 12.53 -5.59 -4.50
CA LEU A 21 13.68 -5.21 -5.31
C LEU A 21 14.47 -4.09 -4.62
N ASP A 22 15.79 -4.20 -4.61
CA ASP A 22 16.64 -3.13 -4.11
C ASP A 22 16.81 -2.06 -5.20
N PHE A 23 15.94 -1.05 -5.18
CA PHE A 23 15.89 -0.01 -6.20
C PHE A 23 17.19 0.80 -6.32
N ASP A 24 18.02 0.82 -5.28
CA ASP A 24 19.30 1.54 -5.27
C ASP A 24 20.41 0.80 -6.04
N SER A 25 20.29 -0.52 -6.23
CA SER A 25 21.35 -1.33 -6.87
C SER A 25 21.05 -1.76 -8.31
N VAL A 26 19.81 -1.62 -8.76
CA VAL A 26 19.37 -2.09 -10.08
C VAL A 26 19.64 -1.05 -11.16
N GLN A 27 20.36 -1.45 -12.22
CA GLN A 27 20.70 -0.58 -13.35
C GLN A 27 19.67 -0.60 -14.48
N THR A 28 18.95 -1.71 -14.64
CA THR A 28 17.98 -1.93 -15.72
C THR A 28 16.77 -2.70 -15.18
N VAL A 29 15.58 -2.47 -15.74
CA VAL A 29 14.37 -3.20 -15.35
C VAL A 29 14.56 -4.72 -15.52
N PRO A 30 14.47 -5.53 -14.45
CA PRO A 30 14.65 -6.98 -14.57
C PRO A 30 13.47 -7.66 -15.28
N ASP A 31 13.70 -8.82 -15.89
CA ASP A 31 12.65 -9.60 -16.56
C ASP A 31 11.47 -9.97 -15.65
N SER A 32 11.70 -10.05 -14.33
CA SER A 32 10.63 -10.25 -13.35
C SER A 32 9.63 -9.09 -13.31
N HIS A 33 10.02 -7.88 -13.73
CA HIS A 33 9.21 -6.66 -13.71
C HIS A 33 8.79 -6.19 -15.13
N VAL A 34 9.18 -6.90 -16.19
CA VAL A 34 8.71 -6.62 -17.55
C VAL A 34 7.34 -7.25 -17.73
N TRP A 35 6.29 -6.41 -17.67
CA TRP A 35 4.92 -6.85 -17.92
C TRP A 35 4.66 -7.00 -19.42
N PRO A 36 3.85 -7.99 -19.84
CA PRO A 36 3.40 -8.07 -21.22
C PRO A 36 2.68 -6.78 -21.60
N THR A 37 2.87 -6.33 -22.85
CA THR A 37 2.17 -5.17 -23.37
C THR A 37 0.66 -5.44 -23.31
N SER A 38 0.00 -4.88 -22.31
CA SER A 38 -1.44 -4.69 -22.31
C SER A 38 -1.75 -3.77 -23.50
N HIS A 39 -2.81 -4.06 -24.26
CA HIS A 39 -3.35 -3.04 -25.17
C HIS A 39 -3.61 -1.81 -24.30
N ALA A 40 -2.81 -0.76 -24.48
CA ALA A 40 -3.04 0.49 -23.78
C ALA A 40 -4.46 0.88 -24.14
N LEU A 41 -5.35 0.89 -23.14
CA LEU A 41 -6.67 1.44 -23.33
C LEU A 41 -6.44 2.88 -23.81
N GLU A 42 -6.95 3.20 -25.00
CA GLU A 42 -6.89 4.56 -25.51
C GLU A 42 -7.45 5.46 -24.41
N SER A 43 -6.69 6.50 -24.04
CA SER A 43 -7.16 7.45 -23.03
C SER A 43 -8.38 8.16 -23.59
N ASP A 44 -9.55 7.79 -23.11
CA ASP A 44 -10.77 8.55 -23.36
C ASP A 44 -10.76 9.75 -22.43
N ASP A 45 -10.34 10.91 -22.96
CA ASP A 45 -10.29 12.19 -22.23
C ASP A 45 -11.67 12.63 -21.70
N HIS A 46 -12.76 11.94 -22.06
CA HIS A 46 -14.12 12.21 -21.57
C HIS A 46 -14.51 11.41 -20.32
N LEU A 47 -13.70 10.44 -19.88
CA LEU A 47 -14.02 9.63 -18.70
C LEU A 47 -13.37 10.21 -17.43
N SER A 48 -14.19 10.86 -16.59
CA SER A 48 -13.78 11.30 -15.25
C SER A 48 -14.33 10.36 -14.17
N ILE A 49 -13.45 9.86 -13.29
CA ILE A 49 -13.85 9.08 -12.11
C ILE A 49 -14.84 9.92 -11.28
N PRO A 50 -16.01 9.37 -10.86
CA PRO A 50 -16.99 10.10 -10.06
C PRO A 50 -16.37 10.66 -8.78
N THR A 51 -16.72 11.90 -8.43
CA THR A 51 -16.35 12.52 -7.16
C THR A 51 -17.61 12.73 -6.33
N VAL A 52 -17.63 12.20 -5.12
CA VAL A 52 -18.76 12.32 -4.18
C VAL A 52 -18.39 13.28 -3.07
N ASP A 53 -19.19 14.33 -2.90
CA ASP A 53 -19.15 15.19 -1.71
C ASP A 53 -19.89 14.50 -0.57
N LEU A 54 -19.18 14.18 0.53
CA LEU A 54 -19.79 13.51 1.68
C LEU A 54 -20.71 14.41 2.51
N MET A 55 -20.73 15.72 2.25
CA MET A 55 -21.69 16.67 2.83
C MET A 55 -22.95 16.84 1.98
N ASP A 56 -23.01 16.23 0.78
CA ASP A 56 -24.20 16.23 -0.05
C ASP A 56 -25.33 15.42 0.63
N PRO A 57 -26.57 15.96 0.72
CA PRO A 57 -27.71 15.23 1.29
C PRO A 57 -27.98 13.86 0.64
N ASP A 58 -27.61 13.69 -0.63
CA ASP A 58 -27.77 12.46 -1.41
C ASP A 58 -26.47 11.63 -1.49
N ALA A 59 -25.44 11.92 -0.69
CA ALA A 59 -24.13 11.24 -0.75
C ALA A 59 -24.23 9.71 -0.74
N VAL A 60 -25.12 9.12 0.06
CA VAL A 60 -25.34 7.66 0.11
C VAL A 60 -25.79 7.10 -1.25
N LYS A 61 -26.70 7.80 -1.92
CA LYS A 61 -27.20 7.41 -3.24
C LYS A 61 -26.12 7.57 -4.31
N LEU A 62 -25.33 8.64 -4.23
CA LEU A 62 -24.20 8.89 -5.15
C LEU A 62 -23.12 7.83 -5.01
N VAL A 63 -22.76 7.45 -3.77
CA VAL A 63 -21.83 6.33 -3.51
C VAL A 63 -22.38 5.04 -4.10
N GLY A 64 -23.64 4.70 -3.83
CA GLY A 64 -24.27 3.50 -4.37
C GLY A 64 -24.21 3.45 -5.90
N HIS A 65 -24.58 4.57 -6.55
CA HIS A 65 -24.53 4.68 -8.00
C HIS A 65 -23.10 4.54 -8.57
N ALA A 66 -22.10 5.18 -7.94
CA ALA A 66 -20.72 5.07 -8.37
C ALA A 66 -20.16 3.65 -8.18
N CYS A 67 -20.53 2.95 -7.09
CA CYS A 67 -20.20 1.54 -6.90
C CYS A 67 -20.78 0.65 -8.02
N GLU A 68 -22.04 0.85 -8.39
CA GLU A 68 -22.73 0.04 -9.41
C GLU A 68 -22.23 0.29 -10.84
N THR A 69 -21.91 1.55 -11.16
CA THR A 69 -21.59 1.96 -12.53
C THR A 69 -20.09 2.06 -12.82
N TRP A 70 -19.27 2.34 -11.80
CA TRP A 70 -17.82 2.52 -11.95
C TRP A 70 -16.98 1.54 -11.11
N GLY A 71 -17.48 1.13 -9.94
CA GLY A 71 -16.70 0.32 -8.97
C GLY A 71 -15.59 1.10 -8.25
N VAL A 72 -15.43 2.40 -8.55
CA VAL A 72 -14.46 3.32 -7.93
C VAL A 72 -15.02 4.75 -7.94
N PHE A 73 -14.65 5.55 -6.94
CA PHE A 73 -14.99 6.97 -6.83
C PHE A 73 -13.97 7.69 -5.94
N GLN A 74 -13.91 9.01 -6.06
CA GLN A 74 -13.20 9.90 -5.14
C GLN A 74 -14.18 10.49 -4.13
N VAL A 75 -13.69 10.88 -2.96
CA VAL A 75 -14.50 11.58 -1.94
C VAL A 75 -13.88 12.91 -1.58
N ILE A 76 -14.72 13.92 -1.37
CA ILE A 76 -14.35 15.22 -0.81
C ILE A 76 -15.20 15.51 0.43
N ASN A 77 -14.76 16.49 1.23
CA ASN A 77 -15.41 16.86 2.50
C ASN A 77 -15.60 15.66 3.45
N HIS A 78 -14.64 14.74 3.47
CA HIS A 78 -14.69 13.51 4.27
C HIS A 78 -14.43 13.72 5.77
N GLY A 79 -14.24 14.96 6.23
CA GLY A 79 -14.07 15.31 7.65
C GLY A 79 -12.71 14.97 8.26
N ILE A 80 -11.82 14.30 7.53
CA ILE A 80 -10.43 14.06 7.96
C ILE A 80 -9.63 15.36 7.76
N PRO A 81 -8.95 15.90 8.81
CA PRO A 81 -8.12 17.08 8.68
C PRO A 81 -7.01 16.91 7.65
N LEU A 82 -6.76 17.94 6.84
CA LEU A 82 -5.68 17.92 5.84
C LEU A 82 -4.30 17.75 6.48
N ASP A 83 -4.08 18.30 7.67
CA ASP A 83 -2.83 18.13 8.41
C ASP A 83 -2.55 16.67 8.72
N THR A 84 -3.58 15.88 9.06
CA THR A 84 -3.44 14.43 9.31
C THR A 84 -3.02 13.69 8.03
N ILE A 85 -3.56 14.06 6.87
CA ILE A 85 -3.14 13.50 5.58
C ILE A 85 -1.67 13.86 5.31
N GLY A 86 -1.30 15.12 5.53
CA GLY A 86 0.07 15.59 5.37
C GLY A 86 1.07 14.87 6.28
N GLU A 87 0.69 14.59 7.53
CA GLU A 87 1.48 13.80 8.47
C GLU A 87 1.70 12.36 7.99
N VAL A 88 0.65 11.68 7.54
CA VAL A 88 0.75 10.30 6.99
C VAL A 88 1.69 10.26 5.79
N GLU A 89 1.56 11.22 4.86
CA GLU A 89 2.46 11.30 3.71
C GLU A 89 3.90 11.60 4.10
N SER A 90 4.10 12.48 5.09
CA SER A 90 5.43 12.83 5.60
C SER A 90 6.11 11.62 6.22
N GLU A 91 5.41 10.85 7.06
CA GLU A 91 5.95 9.66 7.70
C GLU A 91 6.18 8.51 6.69
N ALA A 92 5.32 8.39 5.67
CA ALA A 92 5.55 7.45 4.56
C ALA A 92 6.84 7.81 3.79
N ARG A 93 7.02 9.09 3.42
CA ARG A 93 8.25 9.58 2.78
C ARG A 93 9.47 9.34 3.66
N ARG A 94 9.37 9.62 4.96
CA ARG A 94 10.43 9.38 5.95
C ARG A 94 10.83 7.91 6.01
N LEU A 95 9.87 6.98 6.00
CA LEU A 95 10.13 5.54 5.99
C LEU A 95 10.84 5.08 4.72
N PHE A 96 10.32 5.43 3.55
CA PHE A 96 10.86 4.93 2.29
C PHE A 96 12.18 5.59 1.88
N SER A 97 12.49 6.76 2.44
CA SER A 97 13.82 7.40 2.31
C SER A 97 14.92 6.74 3.14
N LEU A 98 14.58 5.81 4.04
CA LEU A 98 15.60 5.06 4.78
C LEU A 98 16.36 4.12 3.82
N PRO A 99 17.67 3.87 4.06
CA PRO A 99 18.42 2.88 3.29
C PRO A 99 17.75 1.50 3.35
N THR A 100 17.83 0.71 2.27
CA THR A 100 17.24 -0.63 2.18
C THR A 100 17.57 -1.50 3.39
N GLY A 101 18.84 -1.53 3.84
CA GLY A 101 19.24 -2.29 5.02
C GLY A 101 18.56 -1.87 6.33
N HIS A 102 18.16 -0.61 6.47
CA HIS A 102 17.37 -0.14 7.61
C HIS A 102 15.90 -0.55 7.49
N LYS A 103 15.29 -0.41 6.30
CA LYS A 103 13.90 -0.84 6.06
C LYS A 103 13.70 -2.34 6.32
N LEU A 104 14.71 -3.15 5.99
CA LEU A 104 14.72 -4.60 6.24
C LEU A 104 14.66 -4.99 7.71
N LYS A 105 14.97 -4.09 8.66
CA LYS A 105 14.76 -4.38 10.09
C LYS A 105 13.29 -4.65 10.40
N ALA A 106 12.40 -3.96 9.72
CA ALA A 106 10.95 -4.10 9.84
C ALA A 106 10.36 -5.07 8.80
N LEU A 107 11.14 -6.01 8.26
CA LEU A 107 10.67 -6.97 7.26
C LEU A 107 9.52 -7.81 7.83
N ARG A 108 8.41 -7.86 7.10
CA ARG A 108 7.25 -8.68 7.46
C ARG A 108 7.64 -10.16 7.56
N SER A 109 7.22 -10.82 8.62
CA SER A 109 7.47 -12.27 8.77
C SER A 109 6.64 -13.09 7.75
N PRO A 110 7.07 -14.31 7.39
CA PRO A 110 6.37 -15.19 6.44
C PRO A 110 4.87 -15.37 6.66
N GLY A 111 4.45 -15.55 7.93
CA GLY A 111 3.04 -15.63 8.32
C GLY A 111 2.44 -14.31 8.84
N GLY A 112 3.25 -13.27 8.99
CA GLY A 112 2.83 -11.96 9.52
C GLY A 112 2.18 -11.10 8.45
N ALA A 113 1.31 -10.16 8.85
CA ALA A 113 0.60 -9.24 7.95
C ALA A 113 1.16 -7.83 7.93
N THR A 114 1.78 -7.41 9.02
CA THR A 114 2.36 -6.08 9.19
C THR A 114 3.86 -6.11 8.91
N GLY A 115 4.38 -5.06 8.30
CA GLY A 115 5.81 -4.87 8.06
C GLY A 115 6.14 -4.46 6.62
N TYR A 116 7.42 -4.18 6.41
CA TYR A 116 8.02 -3.89 5.12
C TYR A 116 8.03 -5.14 4.23
N GLY A 117 7.74 -4.96 2.95
CA GLY A 117 7.80 -6.04 1.96
C GLY A 117 6.81 -5.87 0.80
N LEU A 118 6.90 -6.78 -0.16
CA LEU A 118 6.00 -6.84 -1.31
C LEU A 118 4.54 -7.00 -0.85
N ALA A 119 3.59 -6.59 -1.71
CA ALA A 119 2.19 -6.80 -1.42
C ALA A 119 1.89 -8.30 -1.31
N ARG A 120 1.01 -8.69 -0.38
CA ARG A 120 0.63 -10.10 -0.18
C ARG A 120 -0.03 -10.74 -1.40
N ILE A 121 -0.55 -9.91 -2.29
CA ILE A 121 -1.16 -10.34 -3.55
C ILE A 121 -0.12 -10.62 -4.65
N SER A 122 1.15 -10.24 -4.47
CA SER A 122 2.19 -10.38 -5.50
C SER A 122 2.32 -11.80 -6.09
N PRO A 123 2.17 -12.90 -5.32
CA PRO A 123 2.22 -14.25 -5.89
C PRO A 123 1.08 -14.61 -6.86
N PHE A 124 0.00 -13.83 -6.92
CA PHE A 124 -1.09 -14.03 -7.89
C PHE A 124 -0.76 -13.51 -9.28
N PHE A 125 0.37 -12.81 -9.44
CA PHE A 125 0.81 -12.25 -10.73
C PHE A 125 2.04 -13.01 -11.24
N SER A 126 2.12 -13.15 -12.57
CA SER A 126 3.28 -13.78 -13.22
C SER A 126 4.51 -12.86 -13.28
N LYS A 127 4.33 -11.58 -12.99
CA LYS A 127 5.36 -10.54 -12.96
C LYS A 127 5.25 -9.74 -11.66
N GLN A 128 6.38 -9.25 -11.17
CA GLN A 128 6.46 -8.39 -10.00
C GLN A 128 6.09 -6.95 -10.36
N MET A 129 5.41 -6.28 -9.44
CA MET A 129 5.06 -4.87 -9.57
C MET A 129 6.30 -4.00 -9.29
N TRP A 130 6.42 -2.85 -9.96
CA TRP A 130 7.50 -1.88 -9.70
C TRP A 130 7.18 -1.04 -8.45
N HIS A 131 7.35 -1.63 -7.27
CA HIS A 131 7.07 -0.96 -6.01
C HIS A 131 7.87 -1.54 -4.83
N GLU A 132 8.00 -0.74 -3.78
CA GLU A 132 8.17 -1.23 -2.41
C GLU A 132 6.92 -0.92 -1.60
N GLY A 133 6.80 -1.48 -0.39
CA GLY A 133 5.60 -1.30 0.42
C GLY A 133 5.81 -1.62 1.88
N PHE A 134 4.93 -1.07 2.70
CA PHE A 134 4.82 -1.37 4.12
C PHE A 134 3.34 -1.60 4.42
N THR A 135 3.00 -2.77 4.98
CA THR A 135 1.61 -3.07 5.35
C THR A 135 1.42 -2.82 6.84
N VAL A 136 0.34 -2.14 7.22
CA VAL A 136 -0.04 -1.93 8.63
C VAL A 136 -1.35 -2.65 8.90
N MET A 137 -1.29 -3.78 9.61
CA MET A 137 -2.46 -4.49 10.12
C MET A 137 -2.41 -4.48 11.65
N GLY A 138 -3.07 -3.49 12.25
CA GLY A 138 -3.00 -3.20 13.68
C GLY A 138 -1.94 -2.14 14.01
N SER A 139 -1.35 -2.22 15.20
CA SER A 139 -0.35 -1.23 15.63
C SER A 139 0.99 -1.41 14.89
N PRO A 140 1.60 -0.34 14.35
CA PRO A 140 2.92 -0.38 13.73
C PRO A 140 4.07 -0.18 14.73
N VAL A 141 3.77 0.00 16.02
CA VAL A 141 4.72 0.48 17.04
C VAL A 141 6.00 -0.34 17.14
N ASP A 142 5.91 -1.67 17.09
CA ASP A 142 7.10 -2.51 17.22
C ASP A 142 8.06 -2.33 16.04
N HIS A 143 7.51 -2.24 14.82
CA HIS A 143 8.30 -1.91 13.62
C HIS A 143 8.84 -0.47 13.67
N ALA A 144 8.03 0.49 14.16
CA ALA A 144 8.50 1.86 14.34
C ALA A 144 9.66 1.94 15.34
N ARG A 145 9.66 1.11 16.39
CA ARG A 145 10.76 0.99 17.36
C ARG A 145 12.03 0.41 16.73
N GLU A 146 11.89 -0.52 15.80
CA GLU A 146 13.02 -1.09 15.05
C GLU A 146 13.62 -0.08 14.06
N LEU A 147 12.77 0.71 13.39
CA LEU A 147 13.18 1.70 12.39
C LEU A 147 13.72 2.98 13.03
N TRP A 148 13.06 3.46 14.09
CA TRP A 148 13.38 4.72 14.79
C TRP A 148 13.44 4.52 16.31
N PRO A 149 14.46 3.83 16.85
CA PRO A 149 14.55 3.52 18.28
C PRO A 149 14.46 4.72 19.24
N ASN A 150 14.81 5.91 18.74
CA ASN A 150 14.82 7.15 19.51
C ASN A 150 13.65 8.10 19.18
N ASP A 151 12.78 7.76 18.21
CA ASP A 151 11.71 8.63 17.71
C ASP A 151 10.47 7.83 17.25
N TYR A 152 10.13 6.76 17.97
CA TYR A 152 8.95 5.92 17.70
C TYR A 152 7.73 6.33 18.53
N GLN A 153 7.88 7.28 19.47
CA GLN A 153 6.86 7.67 20.44
C GLN A 153 5.60 8.23 19.77
N ARG A 154 5.73 8.74 18.56
CA ARG A 154 4.65 9.33 17.75
C ARG A 154 3.65 8.31 17.20
N PHE A 155 3.98 7.01 17.27
CA PHE A 155 3.14 5.94 16.74
C PHE A 155 2.27 5.26 17.82
N TRP A 156 2.24 5.79 19.05
CA TRP A 156 1.44 5.31 20.19
C TRP A 156 0.09 5.99 20.32
#